data_AF-A0A2N4YRM7-F1
#
_entry.id   AF-A0A2N4YRM7-F1
#
_cell.length_a   1.000
_cell.length_b   1.000
_cell.length_c   1.000
_cell.angle_alpha   90.00
_cell.angle_beta   90.00
_cell.angle_gamma   90.00
#
_symmetry.space_group_name_H-M   'P 1'
#
loop_
_entity.id
_entity.type
_entity.pdbx_description
1 polymer ?
#
loop_
_entity_poly.entity_id
_entity_poly.type
_entity_poly.pdbx_seq_one_letter_code
_entity_poly.pdbx_strand_id
1 'polypeptide(L)'
;YVATPQLENWLYHDALHGLADGTPQPLSAQIAVAEEATQGNLRLLAVRPAPAMGETTRIMFVDPSLGESESRAIFVDPISLRVKGDMTVYGTSGILPLRQWIDHAHRSLLLGDSGRLYSELAASWMWVAALGGIALWAMTRPKRRINNVLQNHRRLHVTLGWGLLLGMLLFSATGLTWSQWAGGNVDKMRAAFGWWTPQVNTLLHGEAPMAHDPHAGHHMDGMAMQHQSVLQPAQFDLVLAVARQTGLNASRLEIRPPVSKERAWTVNEIDRRWPTQVDAVAIDGATMQVVDRTRFADFPLMAKLTRWGVDFHMGVLFGLANQLLLVGFGCALCVTIGVG
;
A
#
# COMPACT_ATOMS: atom_id res chain seq x y z
N TYR A 1 5.18 13.40 -1.61
CA TYR A 1 4.70 12.01 -1.47
C TYR A 1 5.84 11.02 -1.23
N VAL A 2 6.84 10.93 -2.11
CA VAL A 2 7.87 9.86 -2.07
C VAL A 2 8.72 9.79 -0.79
N ALA A 3 9.03 10.93 -0.18
CA ALA A 3 9.82 10.98 1.07
C ALA A 3 9.00 10.68 2.34
N THR A 4 7.70 10.40 2.20
CA THR A 4 6.81 10.18 3.36
C THR A 4 7.25 9.06 4.28
N PRO A 5 7.78 7.89 3.83
CA PRO A 5 8.21 6.86 4.76
C PRO A 5 9.29 7.33 5.75
N GLN A 6 10.24 8.16 5.30
CA GLN A 6 11.29 8.72 6.16
C GLN A 6 10.74 9.77 7.10
N LEU A 7 9.88 10.65 6.59
CA LEU A 7 9.26 11.71 7.38
C LEU A 7 8.37 11.11 8.48
N GLU A 8 7.61 10.06 8.18
CA GLU A 8 6.79 9.35 9.15
C GLU A 8 7.61 8.58 10.17
N ASN A 9 8.69 7.92 9.74
CA ASN A 9 9.58 7.23 10.67
C ASN A 9 10.24 8.20 11.65
N TRP A 10 10.51 9.43 11.23
CA TRP A 10 11.03 10.48 12.10
C TRP A 10 9.94 11.11 12.99
N LEU A 11 8.80 11.50 12.40
CA LEU A 11 7.72 12.20 13.10
C LEU A 11 7.02 11.30 14.14
N TYR A 12 6.81 10.03 13.79
CA TYR A 12 6.15 9.03 14.62
C TYR A 12 7.14 8.05 15.23
N HIS A 13 8.41 8.44 15.38
CA HIS A 13 9.48 7.59 15.90
C HIS A 13 9.08 6.91 17.21
N ASP A 14 8.52 7.66 18.15
CA ASP A 14 8.14 7.13 19.45
C ASP A 14 7.01 6.10 19.38
N ALA A 15 6.12 6.18 18.39
CA ALA A 15 5.07 5.20 18.18
C ALA A 15 5.57 3.95 17.44
N LEU A 16 6.56 4.11 16.56
CA LEU A 16 7.09 3.06 15.70
C LEU A 16 8.21 2.25 16.33
N HIS A 17 8.92 2.83 17.31
CA HIS A 17 10.09 2.23 17.95
C HIS A 17 9.89 2.00 19.45
N GLY A 18 10.28 0.81 19.90
CA GLY A 18 10.20 0.32 21.28
C GLY A 18 11.56 -0.12 21.82
N LEU A 19 11.56 -1.03 22.80
CA LEU A 19 12.79 -1.63 23.30
C LEU A 19 13.42 -2.57 22.25
N ALA A 20 14.74 -2.45 22.06
CA ALA A 20 15.50 -3.27 21.13
C ALA A 20 16.04 -4.57 21.76
N ASP A 21 16.00 -4.68 23.09
CA ASP A 21 16.53 -5.82 23.85
C ASP A 21 15.51 -6.30 24.90
N GLY A 22 15.51 -7.60 25.15
CA GLY A 22 14.53 -8.31 25.97
C GLY A 22 13.80 -9.42 25.21
N THR A 23 12.87 -10.09 25.89
CA THR A 23 12.05 -11.17 25.30
C THR A 23 10.69 -10.60 24.89
N PRO A 24 10.33 -10.63 23.59
CA PRO A 24 8.99 -10.26 23.14
C PRO A 24 7.93 -11.15 23.79
N GLN A 25 6.86 -10.52 24.28
CA GLN A 25 5.68 -11.18 24.80
C GLN A 25 4.80 -11.72 23.66
N PRO A 26 3.95 -12.73 23.91
CA PRO A 26 3.05 -13.26 22.89
C PRO A 26 2.08 -12.18 22.37
N LEU A 27 1.59 -12.36 21.14
CA LEU A 27 0.62 -11.46 20.52
C LEU A 27 -0.65 -11.35 21.36
N SER A 28 -1.08 -12.43 22.01
CA SER A 28 -2.21 -12.41 22.93
C SER A 28 -2.08 -11.35 24.04
N ALA A 29 -0.89 -11.21 24.64
CA ALA A 29 -0.64 -10.20 25.67
C ALA A 29 -0.62 -8.78 25.09
N GLN A 30 -0.06 -8.61 23.89
CA GLN A 30 -0.02 -7.31 23.20
C GLN A 30 -1.42 -6.85 22.77
N ILE A 31 -2.27 -7.77 22.31
CA ILE A 31 -3.67 -7.51 21.96
C ILE A 31 -4.45 -7.12 23.21
N ALA A 32 -4.28 -7.82 24.33
CA ALA A 32 -4.97 -7.49 25.58
C ALA A 32 -4.71 -6.04 26.05
N VAL A 33 -3.45 -5.58 25.96
CA VAL A 33 -3.10 -4.17 26.26
C VAL A 33 -3.78 -3.20 25.31
N ALA A 34 -3.85 -3.54 24.02
CA ALA A 34 -4.51 -2.71 23.02
C ALA A 34 -6.05 -2.66 23.20
N GLU A 35 -6.66 -3.79 23.58
CA GLU A 35 -8.07 -3.88 23.96
C GLU A 35 -8.35 -3.03 25.20
N GLU A 36 -7.50 -3.08 26.23
CA GLU A 36 -7.63 -2.21 27.41
C GLU A 36 -7.53 -0.71 27.04
N ALA A 37 -6.59 -0.34 26.18
CA ALA A 37 -6.43 1.03 25.69
C ALA A 37 -7.65 1.53 24.89
N THR A 38 -8.40 0.62 24.27
CA THR A 38 -9.65 0.93 23.55
C THR A 38 -10.90 0.65 24.38
N GLN A 39 -10.74 0.36 25.68
CA GLN A 39 -11.81 0.02 26.63
C GLN A 39 -12.62 -1.23 26.23
N GLY A 40 -12.08 -2.09 25.37
CA GLY A 40 -12.75 -3.29 24.86
C GLY A 40 -13.95 -3.03 23.97
N ASN A 41 -14.15 -1.79 23.52
CA ASN A 41 -15.37 -1.37 22.82
C ASN A 41 -15.25 -1.45 21.29
N LEU A 42 -14.05 -1.66 20.77
CA LEU A 42 -13.78 -1.69 19.33
C LEU A 42 -13.51 -3.11 18.85
N ARG A 43 -13.99 -3.43 17.64
CA ARG A 43 -13.78 -4.74 17.03
C ARG A 43 -12.37 -4.83 16.46
N LEU A 44 -11.64 -5.89 16.82
CA LEU A 44 -10.32 -6.18 16.24
C LEU A 44 -10.43 -6.47 14.74
N LEU A 45 -9.69 -5.70 13.94
CA LEU A 45 -9.68 -5.77 12.47
C LEU A 45 -8.50 -6.58 11.94
N ALA A 46 -7.30 -6.28 12.44
CA ALA A 46 -6.06 -6.90 12.00
C ALA A 46 -4.94 -6.68 13.02
N VAL A 47 -3.95 -7.56 13.01
CA VAL A 47 -2.72 -7.42 13.80
C VAL A 47 -1.54 -7.51 12.85
N ARG A 48 -0.63 -6.54 12.93
CA ARG A 48 0.67 -6.57 12.26
C ARG A 48 1.75 -6.70 13.32
N PRO A 49 2.31 -7.91 13.53
CA PRO A 49 3.39 -8.12 14.48
C PRO A 49 4.58 -7.20 14.19
N ALA A 50 5.32 -6.84 15.24
CA ALA A 50 6.57 -6.10 15.11
C ALA A 50 7.51 -6.79 14.11
N PRO A 51 7.93 -6.11 13.02
CA PRO A 51 8.76 -6.71 11.98
C PRO A 51 10.17 -7.09 12.46
N ALA A 52 10.70 -6.40 13.47
CA ALA A 52 12.01 -6.62 14.04
C ALA A 52 12.03 -6.19 15.52
N MET A 53 13.07 -6.62 16.24
CA MET A 53 13.35 -6.10 17.58
C MET A 53 13.53 -4.58 17.53
N GLY A 54 12.95 -3.87 18.50
CA GLY A 54 12.94 -2.41 18.52
C GLY A 54 11.81 -1.77 17.71
N GLU A 55 11.02 -2.53 16.94
CA GLU A 55 9.79 -2.02 16.29
C GLU A 55 8.54 -2.40 17.11
N THR A 56 7.45 -1.67 16.89
CA THR A 56 6.18 -1.91 17.60
C THR A 56 5.22 -2.80 16.80
N THR A 57 4.41 -3.59 17.51
CA THR A 57 3.27 -4.29 16.93
C THR A 57 2.13 -3.31 16.74
N ARG A 58 1.45 -3.41 15.61
CA ARG A 58 0.27 -2.59 15.30
C ARG A 58 -0.99 -3.44 15.41
N ILE A 59 -1.87 -3.08 16.34
CA ILE A 59 -3.18 -3.69 16.54
C ILE A 59 -4.22 -2.73 16.00
N MET A 60 -4.95 -3.14 14.96
CA MET A 60 -5.91 -2.30 14.23
C MET A 60 -7.33 -2.68 14.60
N PHE A 61 -8.16 -1.68 14.88
CA PHE A 61 -9.55 -1.82 15.26
C PHE A 61 -10.47 -1.08 14.30
N VAL A 62 -11.66 -1.61 14.11
CA VAL A 62 -12.75 -0.90 13.43
C VAL A 62 -13.36 0.09 14.41
N ASP A 63 -13.21 1.38 14.10
CA ASP A 63 -13.80 2.47 14.86
C ASP A 63 -14.94 3.09 14.03
N PRO A 64 -16.21 2.98 14.46
CA PRO A 64 -17.35 3.52 13.73
C PRO A 64 -17.32 5.04 13.52
N SER A 65 -16.47 5.76 14.25
CA SER A 65 -16.31 7.21 14.10
C SER A 65 -15.37 7.61 12.95
N LEU A 66 -14.63 6.66 12.38
CA LEU A 66 -13.67 6.90 11.30
C LEU A 66 -14.31 6.68 9.91
N GLY A 67 -13.67 7.25 8.89
CA GLY A 67 -14.15 7.16 7.50
C GLY A 67 -13.93 5.79 6.85
N GLU A 68 -14.36 5.67 5.58
CA GLU A 68 -14.11 4.47 4.79
C GLU A 68 -12.61 4.18 4.66
N SER A 69 -12.24 2.90 4.77
CA SER A 69 -10.84 2.44 4.74
C SER A 69 -9.95 3.02 5.84
N GLU A 70 -10.51 3.66 6.86
CA GLU A 70 -9.78 4.08 8.05
C GLU A 70 -9.99 3.08 9.20
N SER A 71 -8.94 2.88 9.98
CA SER A 71 -9.01 2.08 11.21
C SER A 71 -8.14 2.72 12.28
N ARG A 72 -8.51 2.51 13.54
CA ARG A 72 -7.72 2.99 14.67
C ARG A 72 -6.64 1.98 14.99
N ALA A 73 -5.38 2.41 15.03
CA ALA A 73 -4.25 1.55 15.29
C ALA A 73 -3.59 1.90 16.63
N ILE A 74 -3.49 0.90 17.49
CA ILE A 74 -2.72 0.95 18.73
C ILE A 74 -1.36 0.32 18.48
N PHE A 75 -0.30 1.06 18.77
CA PHE A 75 1.08 0.63 18.63
C PHE A 75 1.57 0.17 20.00
N VAL A 76 1.96 -1.10 20.11
CA VAL A 76 2.39 -1.72 21.36
C VAL A 76 3.83 -2.19 21.22
N ASP A 77 4.66 -1.84 22.19
CA ASP A 77 5.99 -2.41 22.32
C ASP A 77 5.89 -3.89 22.75
N PRO A 78 6.37 -4.86 21.94
CA PRO A 78 6.27 -6.28 22.25
C PRO A 78 6.96 -6.69 23.55
N ILE A 79 7.96 -5.95 24.00
CA ILE A 79 8.78 -6.31 25.17
C ILE A 79 8.22 -5.67 26.44
N SER A 80 8.00 -4.36 26.41
CA SER A 80 7.55 -3.62 27.59
C SER A 80 6.03 -3.66 27.79
N LEU A 81 5.27 -4.14 26.80
CA LEU A 81 3.81 -4.11 26.77
C LEU A 81 3.22 -2.71 27.00
N ARG A 82 3.97 -1.66 26.64
CA ARG A 82 3.48 -0.28 26.70
C ARG A 82 2.84 0.11 25.39
N VAL A 83 1.75 0.86 25.48
CA VAL A 83 1.20 1.60 24.34
C VAL A 83 2.16 2.73 23.99
N LYS A 84 2.66 2.71 22.77
CA LYS A 84 3.62 3.64 22.19
C LYS A 84 2.95 4.69 21.30
N GLY A 85 1.76 4.39 20.79
CA GLY A 85 0.97 5.32 20.00
C GLY A 85 -0.45 4.84 19.77
N ASP A 86 -1.33 5.79 19.46
CA ASP A 86 -2.73 5.60 19.12
C ASP A 86 -3.06 6.58 18.00
N MET A 87 -3.32 6.06 16.80
CA MET A 87 -3.54 6.90 15.62
C MET A 87 -4.39 6.20 14.57
N THR A 88 -5.04 6.99 13.73
CA THR A 88 -5.71 6.50 12.53
C THR A 88 -4.70 6.01 11.51
N VAL A 89 -5.01 4.88 10.88
CA VAL A 89 -4.28 4.35 9.72
C VAL A 89 -5.23 4.14 8.56
N TYR A 90 -4.74 4.40 7.35
CA TYR A 90 -5.55 4.42 6.14
C TYR A 90 -5.16 3.35 5.12
N GLY A 91 -6.18 2.72 4.55
CA GLY A 91 -6.11 1.77 3.44
C GLY A 91 -5.40 0.45 3.78
N THR A 92 -5.31 -0.41 2.78
CA THR A 92 -4.64 -1.73 2.87
C THR A 92 -3.17 -1.63 3.27
N SER A 93 -2.51 -0.52 2.97
CA SER A 93 -1.11 -0.30 3.33
C SER A 93 -0.94 0.16 4.78
N GLY A 94 -2.01 0.61 5.44
CA GLY A 94 -1.97 1.17 6.79
C GLY A 94 -1.02 2.36 6.87
N ILE A 95 -1.15 3.33 5.97
CA ILE A 95 -0.32 4.54 6.01
C ILE A 95 -0.71 5.40 7.22
N LEU A 96 0.26 6.13 7.80
CA LEU A 96 0.02 6.95 8.99
C LEU A 96 -0.57 8.33 8.59
N PRO A 97 -1.01 9.16 9.55
CA PRO A 97 -1.78 10.37 9.25
C PRO A 97 -1.08 11.37 8.32
N LEU A 98 0.24 11.56 8.43
CA LEU A 98 0.98 12.47 7.55
C LEU A 98 0.93 12.01 6.09
N ARG A 99 1.24 10.73 5.82
CA ARG A 99 1.20 10.19 4.46
C ARG A 99 -0.23 10.11 3.97
N GLN A 100 -1.20 9.82 4.82
CA GLN A 100 -2.62 9.90 4.46
C GLN A 100 -2.97 11.31 3.97
N TRP A 101 -2.60 12.36 4.71
CA TRP A 101 -2.87 13.73 4.29
C TRP A 101 -2.18 14.06 2.95
N ILE A 102 -0.92 13.66 2.78
CA ILE A 102 -0.19 13.88 1.52
C ILE A 102 -0.80 13.06 0.36
N ASP A 103 -1.32 11.86 0.63
CA ASP A 103 -2.06 11.03 -0.34
C ASP A 103 -3.33 11.74 -0.82
N HIS A 104 -4.12 12.28 0.10
CA HIS A 104 -5.30 13.07 -0.22
C HIS A 104 -4.95 14.34 -1.00
N ALA A 105 -3.89 15.04 -0.59
CA ALA A 105 -3.39 16.19 -1.33
C ALA A 105 -2.91 15.81 -2.74
N HIS A 106 -2.29 14.65 -2.92
CA HIS A 106 -1.78 14.20 -4.21
C HIS A 106 -2.90 13.72 -5.16
N ARG A 107 -3.88 12.99 -4.63
CA ARG A 107 -4.95 12.37 -5.44
C ARG A 107 -6.11 13.32 -5.76
N SER A 108 -6.36 14.30 -4.90
CA SER A 108 -7.52 15.19 -5.02
C SER A 108 -7.26 16.65 -4.66
N LEU A 109 -6.01 17.05 -4.42
CA LEU A 109 -5.66 18.42 -4.01
C LEU A 109 -6.40 18.89 -2.75
N LEU A 110 -6.94 17.97 -1.94
CA LEU A 110 -7.85 18.25 -0.82
C LEU A 110 -9.16 18.97 -1.23
N LEU A 111 -9.53 18.92 -2.51
CA LEU A 111 -10.74 19.56 -3.07
C LEU A 111 -11.89 18.55 -3.30
N GLY A 112 -11.82 17.36 -2.71
CA GLY A 112 -12.80 16.30 -2.91
C GLY A 112 -12.87 15.83 -4.38
N ASP A 113 -14.07 15.51 -4.84
CA ASP A 113 -14.29 14.93 -6.18
C ASP A 113 -13.83 15.84 -7.33
N SER A 114 -13.99 17.16 -7.18
CA SER A 114 -13.53 18.13 -8.18
C SER A 114 -12.01 18.09 -8.38
N GLY A 115 -11.26 18.02 -7.29
CA GLY A 115 -9.80 17.91 -7.39
C GLY A 115 -9.34 16.52 -7.81
N ARG A 116 -10.13 15.47 -7.52
CA ARG A 116 -9.90 14.13 -8.06
C ARG A 116 -10.04 14.13 -9.58
N LEU A 117 -11.12 14.68 -10.12
CA LEU A 117 -11.31 14.89 -11.57
C LEU A 117 -10.13 15.63 -12.21
N TYR A 118 -9.69 16.71 -11.58
CA TYR A 118 -8.53 17.47 -12.06
C TYR A 118 -7.24 16.65 -12.07
N SER A 119 -6.97 15.91 -10.98
CA SER A 119 -5.76 15.09 -10.85
C SER A 119 -5.77 13.93 -11.85
N GLU A 120 -6.92 13.33 -12.09
CA GLU A 120 -7.11 12.29 -13.11
C GLU A 120 -6.96 12.83 -14.54
N LEU A 121 -7.47 14.04 -14.81
CA LEU A 121 -7.24 14.72 -16.08
C LEU A 121 -5.74 15.00 -16.28
N ALA A 122 -5.05 15.52 -15.26
CA ALA A 122 -3.62 15.77 -15.33
C ALA A 122 -2.82 14.46 -15.59
N ALA A 123 -3.15 13.38 -14.89
CA ALA A 123 -2.49 12.08 -15.06
C ALA A 123 -2.73 11.48 -16.46
N SER A 124 -3.95 11.61 -16.99
CA SER A 124 -4.33 11.10 -18.32
C SER A 124 -3.80 11.93 -19.48
N TRP A 125 -3.52 13.22 -19.29
CA TRP A 125 -2.93 14.07 -20.33
C TRP A 125 -1.41 14.14 -20.28
N MET A 126 -0.78 13.68 -19.20
CA MET A 126 0.68 13.74 -19.05
C MET A 126 1.43 13.07 -20.20
N TRP A 127 1.02 11.88 -20.63
CA TRP A 127 1.67 11.20 -21.77
C TRP A 127 1.41 11.92 -23.10
N VAL A 128 0.23 12.50 -23.30
CA VAL A 128 -0.10 13.32 -24.47
C VAL A 128 0.78 14.56 -24.53
N ALA A 129 0.95 15.26 -23.39
CA ALA A 129 1.82 16.42 -23.29
C ALA A 129 3.30 16.05 -23.52
N ALA A 130 3.76 14.92 -22.96
CA ALA A 130 5.13 14.44 -23.14
C ALA A 130 5.43 14.12 -24.61
N LEU A 131 4.58 13.28 -25.25
CA LEU A 131 4.74 12.92 -26.65
C LEU A 131 4.54 14.11 -27.59
N GLY A 132 3.55 14.97 -27.28
CA GLY A 132 3.30 16.20 -28.02
C GLY A 132 4.48 17.16 -27.98
N GLY A 133 5.13 17.32 -26.83
CA GLY A 133 6.34 18.12 -26.69
C GLY A 133 7.49 17.61 -27.56
N ILE A 134 7.68 16.28 -27.62
CA ILE A 134 8.68 15.66 -28.50
C ILE A 134 8.34 15.83 -29.98
N ALA A 135 7.06 15.67 -30.36
CA ALA A 135 6.61 15.88 -31.72
C ALA A 135 6.79 17.35 -32.17
N LEU A 136 6.39 18.31 -31.33
CA LEU A 136 6.59 19.74 -31.57
C LEU A 136 8.09 20.06 -31.70
N TRP A 137 8.94 19.52 -30.83
CA TRP A 137 10.39 19.67 -30.95
C TRP A 137 10.89 19.14 -32.30
N ALA A 138 10.46 17.94 -32.71
CA ALA A 138 10.88 17.35 -33.97
C ALA A 138 10.49 18.21 -35.18
N MET A 139 9.32 18.85 -35.14
CA MET A 139 8.81 19.75 -36.20
C MET A 139 9.49 21.13 -36.19
N THR A 140 9.84 21.65 -35.02
CA THR A 140 10.33 23.03 -34.84
C THR A 140 11.84 23.13 -34.62
N ARG A 141 12.57 22.01 -34.67
CA ARG A 141 14.02 21.99 -34.42
C ARG A 141 14.77 22.92 -35.39
N PRO A 142 15.59 23.87 -34.89
CA PRO A 142 16.32 24.77 -35.76
C PRO A 142 17.42 24.02 -36.52
N LYS A 143 17.54 24.32 -37.81
CA LYS A 143 18.56 23.74 -38.70
C LYS A 143 19.99 24.24 -38.40
N ARG A 144 20.14 25.29 -37.59
CA ARG A 144 21.43 25.91 -37.24
C ARG A 144 21.55 26.12 -35.74
N ARG A 145 22.77 25.93 -35.19
CA ARG A 145 23.07 26.11 -33.77
C ARG A 145 23.24 27.60 -33.47
N ILE A 146 22.28 28.18 -32.74
CA ILE A 146 22.35 29.54 -32.24
C ILE A 146 22.67 29.48 -30.74
N ASN A 147 23.58 30.31 -30.27
CA ASN A 147 23.98 30.40 -28.86
C ASN A 147 23.45 31.71 -28.27
N ASN A 148 22.28 31.65 -27.64
CA ASN A 148 21.71 32.72 -26.82
C ASN A 148 20.99 32.10 -25.63
N VAL A 149 20.59 32.94 -24.66
CA VAL A 149 19.95 32.50 -23.41
C VAL A 149 18.68 31.69 -23.68
N LEU A 150 17.79 32.17 -24.56
CA LEU A 150 16.56 31.47 -24.94
C LEU A 150 16.82 30.07 -25.55
N GLN A 151 17.82 29.96 -26.42
CA GLN A 151 18.20 28.69 -27.06
C GLN A 151 18.90 27.76 -26.08
N ASN A 152 19.61 28.27 -25.07
CA ASN A 152 20.14 27.48 -23.96
C ASN A 152 19.02 26.91 -23.08
N HIS A 153 18.03 27.72 -22.71
CA HIS A 153 16.83 27.27 -22.00
C HIS A 153 16.10 26.18 -22.80
N ARG A 154 15.82 26.42 -24.09
CA ARG A 154 15.19 25.40 -24.93
C ARG A 154 16.02 24.13 -25.06
N ARG A 155 17.35 24.21 -25.14
CA ARG A 155 18.24 23.03 -25.15
C ARG A 155 18.14 22.24 -23.86
N LEU A 156 18.12 22.91 -22.71
CA LEU A 156 17.95 22.27 -21.41
C LEU A 156 16.58 21.61 -21.30
N HIS A 157 15.50 22.31 -21.65
CA HIS A 157 14.14 21.77 -21.68
C HIS A 157 14.03 20.51 -22.56
N VAL A 158 14.61 20.53 -23.76
CA VAL A 158 14.60 19.36 -24.66
C VAL A 158 15.43 18.20 -24.12
N THR A 159 16.61 18.49 -23.58
CA THR A 159 17.51 17.44 -23.04
C THR A 159 16.87 16.75 -21.84
N LEU A 160 16.31 17.54 -20.92
CA LEU A 160 15.55 17.02 -19.79
C LEU A 160 14.27 16.33 -20.26
N GLY A 161 13.52 16.89 -21.19
CA GLY A 161 12.31 16.29 -21.76
C GLY A 161 12.55 14.91 -22.35
N TRP A 162 13.62 14.73 -23.12
CA TRP A 162 14.02 13.41 -23.63
C TRP A 162 14.42 12.44 -22.50
N GLY A 163 15.18 12.90 -21.51
CA GLY A 163 15.56 12.09 -20.35
C GLY A 163 14.36 11.69 -19.48
N LEU A 164 13.38 12.57 -19.34
CA LEU A 164 12.19 12.37 -18.51
C LEU A 164 11.08 11.59 -19.22
N LEU A 165 11.06 11.55 -20.56
CA LEU A 165 9.98 10.95 -21.35
C LEU A 165 9.59 9.55 -20.87
N LEU A 166 10.57 8.64 -20.74
CA LEU A 166 10.30 7.28 -20.31
C LEU A 166 9.65 7.24 -18.92
N GLY A 167 10.15 8.06 -17.99
CA GLY A 167 9.56 8.20 -16.66
C GLY A 167 8.16 8.78 -16.71
N MET A 168 7.91 9.82 -17.52
CA MET A 168 6.58 10.41 -17.70
C MET A 168 5.57 9.38 -18.23
N LEU A 169 5.96 8.55 -19.20
CA LEU A 169 5.11 7.47 -19.70
C LEU A 169 4.82 6.42 -18.61
N LEU A 170 5.85 6.02 -17.85
CA LEU A 170 5.71 5.08 -16.75
C LEU A 170 4.79 5.61 -15.64
N PHE A 171 4.98 6.85 -15.18
CA PHE A 171 4.14 7.47 -14.14
C PHE A 171 2.72 7.73 -14.62
N SER A 172 2.53 8.04 -15.90
CA SER A 172 1.19 8.21 -16.48
C SER A 172 0.47 6.87 -16.50
N ALA A 173 1.10 5.81 -17.03
CA ALA A 173 0.51 4.47 -17.06
C ALA A 173 0.17 3.95 -15.66
N THR A 174 1.12 4.05 -14.72
CA THR A 174 0.90 3.59 -13.33
C THR A 174 -0.12 4.44 -12.58
N GLY A 175 -0.12 5.78 -12.74
CA GLY A 175 -1.13 6.66 -12.13
C GLY A 175 -2.54 6.40 -12.65
N LEU A 176 -2.68 6.05 -13.93
CA LEU A 176 -3.97 5.69 -14.52
C LEU A 176 -4.57 4.40 -13.96
N THR A 177 -3.75 3.49 -13.41
CA THR A 177 -4.29 2.26 -12.80
C THR A 177 -5.05 2.48 -11.49
N TRP A 178 -5.01 3.69 -10.91
CA TRP A 178 -5.64 4.04 -9.62
C TRP A 178 -6.71 5.15 -9.76
N SER A 179 -6.93 5.64 -10.98
CA SER A 179 -7.93 6.66 -11.24
C SER A 179 -9.34 6.05 -11.27
N GLN A 180 -10.35 6.84 -10.97
CA GLN A 180 -11.74 6.41 -10.95
C GLN A 180 -12.18 5.83 -12.29
N TRP A 181 -11.95 6.59 -13.37
CA TRP A 181 -12.45 6.22 -14.69
C TRP A 181 -11.44 5.40 -15.49
N ALA A 182 -10.18 5.82 -15.55
CA ALA A 182 -9.18 5.07 -16.31
C ALA A 182 -8.79 3.78 -15.58
N GLY A 183 -8.69 3.80 -14.25
CA GLY A 183 -8.47 2.61 -13.43
C GLY A 183 -9.61 1.60 -13.57
N GLY A 184 -10.86 2.06 -13.54
CA GLY A 184 -12.01 1.20 -13.80
C GLY A 184 -11.98 0.52 -15.18
N ASN A 185 -11.39 1.16 -16.21
CA ASN A 185 -11.18 0.52 -17.50
C ASN A 185 -10.02 -0.48 -17.49
N VAL A 186 -8.93 -0.17 -16.77
CA VAL A 186 -7.83 -1.12 -16.53
C VAL A 186 -8.36 -2.36 -15.81
N ASP A 187 -9.22 -2.20 -14.82
CA ASP A 187 -9.81 -3.33 -14.09
C ASP A 187 -10.70 -4.19 -14.97
N LYS A 188 -11.49 -3.60 -15.87
CA LYS A 188 -12.24 -4.37 -16.89
C LYS A 188 -11.31 -5.14 -17.82
N MET A 189 -10.18 -4.57 -18.23
CA MET A 189 -9.19 -5.28 -19.04
C MET A 189 -8.58 -6.43 -18.26
N ARG A 190 -8.18 -6.20 -17.01
CA ARG A 190 -7.65 -7.26 -16.14
C ARG A 190 -8.66 -8.38 -15.92
N ALA A 191 -9.94 -8.04 -15.81
CA ALA A 191 -11.05 -8.98 -15.76
C ALA A 191 -11.11 -9.87 -17.01
N ALA A 192 -11.12 -9.24 -18.18
CA ALA A 192 -11.26 -9.95 -19.46
C ALA A 192 -10.09 -10.89 -19.76
N PHE A 193 -8.87 -10.55 -19.29
CA PHE A 193 -7.66 -11.32 -19.55
C PHE A 193 -7.19 -12.19 -18.36
N GLY A 194 -7.92 -12.21 -17.24
CA GLY A 194 -7.57 -12.98 -16.06
C GLY A 194 -6.29 -12.49 -15.36
N TRP A 195 -5.96 -11.21 -15.46
CA TRP A 195 -4.73 -10.60 -14.88
C TRP A 195 -4.93 -10.10 -13.44
N TRP A 196 -5.75 -10.81 -12.68
CA TRP A 196 -6.01 -10.47 -11.28
C TRP A 196 -4.84 -10.83 -10.38
N THR A 197 -4.75 -10.15 -9.25
CA THR A 197 -3.88 -10.54 -8.16
C THR A 197 -4.55 -11.71 -7.41
N PRO A 198 -3.97 -12.92 -7.37
CA PRO A 198 -4.55 -14.03 -6.63
C PRO A 198 -4.78 -13.68 -5.17
N GLN A 199 -5.88 -14.13 -4.60
CA GLN A 199 -6.26 -13.99 -3.19
C GLN A 199 -6.58 -15.37 -2.64
N VAL A 200 -6.34 -15.58 -1.34
CA VAL A 200 -6.67 -16.84 -0.68
C VAL A 200 -8.19 -17.00 -0.53
N ASN A 201 -8.69 -18.20 -0.79
CA ASN A 201 -10.05 -18.59 -0.47
C ASN A 201 -10.17 -18.85 1.03
N THR A 202 -11.10 -18.15 1.67
CA THR A 202 -11.36 -18.26 3.10
C THR A 202 -12.58 -19.10 3.44
N LEU A 203 -13.34 -19.62 2.47
CA LEU A 203 -14.50 -20.47 2.76
C LEU A 203 -14.06 -21.81 3.35
N LEU A 204 -14.53 -22.14 4.54
CA LEU A 204 -14.25 -23.44 5.18
C LEU A 204 -15.14 -24.56 4.64
N HIS A 205 -16.35 -24.24 4.18
CA HIS A 205 -17.33 -25.20 3.68
C HIS A 205 -17.96 -24.72 2.36
N GLY A 206 -17.80 -25.53 1.31
CA GLY A 206 -18.37 -25.31 -0.03
C GLY A 206 -17.37 -24.76 -1.06
N GLU A 207 -17.45 -25.27 -2.29
CA GLU A 207 -16.79 -24.69 -3.46
C GLU A 207 -17.70 -23.63 -4.08
N ALA A 208 -17.51 -22.37 -3.70
CA ALA A 208 -18.06 -21.25 -4.47
C ALA A 208 -16.92 -20.63 -5.28
N PRO A 209 -17.06 -20.45 -6.61
CA PRO A 209 -16.13 -19.63 -7.37
C PRO A 209 -16.13 -18.22 -6.77
N MET A 210 -14.94 -17.70 -6.46
CA MET A 210 -14.84 -16.40 -5.81
C MET A 210 -15.37 -15.29 -6.70
N ALA A 211 -16.08 -14.34 -6.08
CA ALA A 211 -16.19 -13.01 -6.64
C ALA A 211 -14.79 -12.38 -6.58
N HIS A 212 -14.15 -12.23 -7.73
CA HIS A 212 -12.91 -11.48 -7.87
C HIS A 212 -13.25 -9.99 -7.76
N ASP A 213 -13.13 -9.42 -6.57
CA ASP A 213 -13.27 -7.99 -6.38
C ASP A 213 -11.88 -7.31 -6.46
N PRO A 214 -11.61 -6.48 -7.50
CA PRO A 214 -10.39 -5.67 -7.63
C PRO A 214 -10.10 -4.79 -6.41
N HIS A 215 -11.13 -4.50 -5.62
CA HIS A 215 -11.12 -3.60 -4.48
C HIS A 215 -11.48 -4.31 -3.15
N ALA A 216 -11.36 -5.64 -3.06
CA ALA A 216 -11.64 -6.39 -1.82
C ALA A 216 -10.83 -5.90 -0.59
N GLY A 217 -9.74 -5.17 -0.80
CA GLY A 217 -8.97 -4.50 0.25
C GLY A 217 -9.47 -3.10 0.67
N HIS A 218 -10.33 -2.47 -0.14
CA HIS A 218 -10.94 -1.16 0.10
C HIS A 218 -12.38 -1.24 0.62
N HIS A 219 -13.07 -2.35 0.37
CA HIS A 219 -14.31 -2.63 1.07
C HIS A 219 -13.97 -3.03 2.52
N MET A 220 -13.88 -2.03 3.40
CA MET A 220 -14.24 -2.26 4.80
C MET A 220 -15.66 -2.80 4.75
N ASP A 221 -15.86 -4.09 5.02
CA ASP A 221 -17.19 -4.67 5.21
C ASP A 221 -17.86 -3.94 6.39
N GLY A 222 -18.51 -2.83 6.08
CA GLY A 222 -19.25 -1.97 6.97
C GLY A 222 -20.66 -2.49 7.28
N MET A 223 -21.01 -3.69 6.83
CA MET A 223 -22.35 -4.24 6.96
C MET A 223 -22.32 -5.74 7.28
N ALA A 224 -21.79 -6.09 8.45
CA ALA A 224 -22.13 -7.34 9.13
C ALA A 224 -22.11 -7.12 10.64
N MET A 225 -23.19 -6.53 11.16
CA MET A 225 -23.55 -6.64 12.57
C MET A 225 -24.05 -8.07 12.83
N GLN A 226 -23.15 -9.05 12.81
CA GLN A 226 -23.48 -10.41 13.23
C GLN A 226 -22.41 -10.95 14.17
N HIS A 227 -22.90 -11.34 15.36
CA HIS A 227 -22.26 -12.09 16.44
C HIS A 227 -20.91 -12.69 16.07
N GLN A 228 -19.82 -12.05 16.49
CA GLN A 228 -18.52 -12.70 16.50
C GLN A 228 -18.58 -13.88 17.49
N SER A 229 -18.09 -15.03 17.04
CA SER A 229 -17.46 -15.99 17.94
C SER A 229 -16.42 -15.25 18.77
N VAL A 230 -16.47 -15.39 20.10
CA VAL A 230 -15.47 -14.82 21.02
C VAL A 230 -14.07 -15.14 20.48
N LEU A 231 -13.40 -14.13 19.92
CA LEU A 231 -12.03 -14.26 19.44
C LEU A 231 -11.15 -14.44 20.66
N GLN A 232 -10.40 -15.53 20.72
CA GLN A 232 -9.43 -15.74 21.80
C GLN A 232 -8.09 -15.17 21.34
N PRO A 233 -7.49 -14.19 22.04
CA PRO A 233 -6.22 -13.60 21.64
C PRO A 233 -5.10 -14.64 21.42
N ALA A 234 -5.13 -15.76 22.16
CA ALA A 234 -4.19 -16.88 22.00
C ALA A 234 -4.23 -17.54 20.60
N GLN A 235 -5.32 -17.41 19.85
CA GLN A 235 -5.39 -17.92 18.48
C GLN A 235 -4.46 -17.14 17.53
N PHE A 236 -4.15 -15.86 17.80
CA PHE A 236 -3.20 -15.10 16.99
C PHE A 236 -1.79 -15.68 17.07
N ASP A 237 -1.37 -16.13 18.26
CA ASP A 237 -0.06 -16.77 18.45
C ASP A 237 0.04 -18.08 17.65
N LEU A 238 -1.01 -18.90 17.71
CA LEU A 238 -1.08 -20.16 16.95
C LEU A 238 -1.10 -19.93 15.43
N VAL A 239 -1.95 -19.00 14.97
CA VAL A 239 -2.07 -18.65 13.54
C VAL A 239 -0.77 -18.07 13.00
N LEU A 240 -0.08 -17.21 13.75
CA LEU A 240 1.24 -16.73 13.38
C LEU A 240 2.24 -17.89 13.26
N ALA A 241 2.27 -18.80 14.24
CA ALA A 241 3.18 -19.95 14.22
C ALA A 241 2.93 -20.86 13.00
N VAL A 242 1.66 -21.18 12.69
CA VAL A 242 1.28 -21.97 11.51
C VAL A 242 1.69 -21.27 10.21
N ALA A 243 1.44 -19.96 10.10
CA ALA A 243 1.83 -19.19 8.92
C ALA A 243 3.36 -19.20 8.70
N ARG A 244 4.14 -19.02 9.76
CA ARG A 244 5.62 -19.13 9.71
C ARG A 244 6.06 -20.53 9.27
N GLN A 245 5.49 -21.59 9.84
CA GLN A 245 5.80 -22.97 9.47
C GLN A 245 5.44 -23.29 8.00
N THR A 246 4.44 -22.61 7.45
CA THR A 246 4.01 -22.77 6.05
C THR A 246 4.93 -22.03 5.06
N GLY A 247 5.89 -21.23 5.56
CA GLY A 247 6.91 -20.58 4.76
C GLY A 247 6.71 -19.07 4.55
N LEU A 248 5.76 -18.44 5.23
CA LEU A 248 5.64 -16.97 5.24
C LEU A 248 6.80 -16.40 6.07
N ASN A 249 7.85 -15.96 5.41
CA ASN A 249 9.13 -15.58 6.03
C ASN A 249 9.34 -14.06 6.05
N ALA A 250 8.45 -13.27 5.45
CA ALA A 250 8.53 -11.81 5.50
C ALA A 250 8.52 -11.30 6.94
N SER A 251 9.36 -10.31 7.23
CA SER A 251 9.33 -9.63 8.53
C SER A 251 7.98 -8.93 8.75
N ARG A 252 7.40 -8.37 7.68
CA ARG A 252 6.14 -7.63 7.72
C ARG A 252 4.98 -8.56 7.37
N LEU A 253 4.15 -8.88 8.35
CA LEU A 253 2.94 -9.68 8.20
C LEU A 253 1.69 -8.88 8.63
N GLU A 254 0.55 -9.27 8.09
CA GLU A 254 -0.77 -8.88 8.56
C GLU A 254 -1.62 -10.13 8.81
N ILE A 255 -2.15 -10.25 10.03
CA ILE A 255 -3.05 -11.32 10.46
C ILE A 255 -4.44 -10.71 10.59
N ARG A 256 -5.44 -11.26 9.90
CA ARG A 256 -6.84 -10.84 10.01
C ARG A 256 -7.67 -12.00 10.58
N PRO A 257 -8.44 -11.76 11.65
CA PRO A 257 -9.37 -12.74 12.17
C PRO A 257 -10.48 -13.04 11.16
N PRO A 258 -11.13 -14.22 11.26
CA PRO A 258 -12.24 -14.57 10.41
C PRO A 258 -13.43 -13.64 10.65
N VAL A 259 -14.11 -13.27 9.57
CA VAL A 259 -15.30 -12.40 9.63
C VAL A 259 -16.56 -13.15 10.09
N SER A 260 -16.58 -14.48 9.99
CA SER A 260 -17.66 -15.36 10.46
C SER A 260 -17.11 -16.75 10.78
N LYS A 261 -17.92 -17.65 11.35
CA LYS A 261 -17.51 -19.02 11.72
C LYS A 261 -17.20 -19.91 10.52
N GLU A 262 -17.71 -19.56 9.35
CA GLU A 262 -17.55 -20.28 8.09
C GLU A 262 -16.31 -19.83 7.31
N ARG A 263 -15.54 -18.89 7.89
CA ARG A 263 -14.37 -18.27 7.26
C ARG A 263 -13.09 -18.62 8.00
N ALA A 264 -12.02 -18.82 7.25
CA ALA A 264 -10.66 -18.97 7.74
C ALA A 264 -10.04 -17.62 8.12
N TRP A 265 -9.04 -17.68 9.00
CA TRP A 265 -8.07 -16.61 9.23
C TRP A 265 -7.28 -16.34 7.95
N THR A 266 -6.84 -15.10 7.75
CA THR A 266 -5.88 -14.79 6.67
C THR A 266 -4.60 -14.23 7.24
N VAL A 267 -3.46 -14.75 6.80
CA VAL A 267 -2.14 -14.18 7.07
C VAL A 267 -1.48 -13.80 5.76
N ASN A 268 -1.14 -12.53 5.62
CA ASN A 268 -0.55 -11.97 4.41
C ASN A 268 0.85 -11.43 4.70
N GLU A 269 1.81 -11.72 3.84
CA GLU A 269 3.03 -10.94 3.75
C GLU A 269 2.72 -9.59 3.11
N ILE A 270 3.27 -8.52 3.67
CA ILE A 270 3.01 -7.14 3.24
C ILE A 270 4.32 -6.38 2.91
N ASP A 271 5.43 -7.09 2.69
CA ASP A 271 6.69 -6.44 2.28
C ASP A 271 6.71 -6.20 0.77
N ARG A 272 6.49 -4.94 0.42
CA ARG A 272 6.41 -4.44 -0.96
C ARG A 272 7.78 -4.08 -1.53
N ARG A 273 8.84 -4.12 -0.73
CA ARG A 273 10.20 -3.83 -1.17
C ARG A 273 10.72 -4.99 -2.02
N TRP A 274 11.75 -4.75 -2.81
CA TRP A 274 12.46 -5.78 -3.55
C TRP A 274 13.46 -6.50 -2.63
N PRO A 275 13.48 -7.85 -2.62
CA PRO A 275 12.56 -8.77 -3.30
C PRO A 275 11.17 -8.79 -2.67
N THR A 276 10.13 -8.75 -3.50
CA THR A 276 8.72 -8.63 -3.07
C THR A 276 8.25 -9.90 -2.36
N GLN A 277 7.70 -9.76 -1.15
CA GLN A 277 7.19 -10.85 -0.31
C GLN A 277 5.74 -10.56 0.07
N VAL A 278 4.83 -11.22 -0.64
CA VAL A 278 3.40 -10.89 -0.67
C VAL A 278 2.55 -12.15 -0.76
N ASP A 279 3.11 -13.26 -0.25
CA ASP A 279 2.44 -14.54 -0.14
C ASP A 279 1.34 -14.46 0.92
N ALA A 280 0.32 -15.30 0.78
CA ALA A 280 -0.81 -15.33 1.71
C ALA A 280 -1.23 -16.76 2.01
N VAL A 281 -1.75 -16.98 3.21
CA VAL A 281 -2.34 -18.25 3.64
C VAL A 281 -3.68 -18.02 4.31
N ALA A 282 -4.64 -18.90 4.04
CA ALA A 282 -5.87 -19.02 4.79
C ALA A 282 -5.77 -20.21 5.76
N ILE A 283 -6.13 -20.00 7.02
CA ILE A 283 -5.98 -21.00 8.10
C ILE A 283 -7.32 -21.20 8.80
N ASP A 284 -7.78 -22.45 8.92
CA ASP A 284 -8.95 -22.80 9.71
C ASP A 284 -8.65 -22.60 11.20
N GLY A 285 -9.43 -21.75 11.87
CA GLY A 285 -9.25 -21.45 13.29
C GLY A 285 -9.62 -22.58 14.25
N ALA A 286 -10.36 -23.60 13.81
CA ALA A 286 -10.74 -24.75 14.62
C ALA A 286 -9.70 -25.87 14.55
N THR A 287 -9.19 -26.15 13.35
CA THR A 287 -8.25 -27.26 13.11
C THR A 287 -6.80 -26.82 13.01
N MET A 288 -6.54 -25.52 12.85
CA MET A 288 -5.22 -24.92 12.56
C MET A 288 -4.59 -25.48 11.26
N GLN A 289 -5.41 -25.99 10.33
CA GLN A 289 -4.96 -26.43 9.02
C GLN A 289 -4.99 -25.28 8.00
N VAL A 290 -4.02 -25.28 7.09
CA VAL A 290 -4.00 -24.35 5.96
C VAL A 290 -5.02 -24.81 4.92
N VAL A 291 -6.03 -24.00 4.67
CA VAL A 291 -7.12 -24.31 3.72
C VAL A 291 -6.81 -23.81 2.30
N ASP A 292 -6.05 -22.73 2.18
CA ASP A 292 -5.59 -22.21 0.89
C ASP A 292 -4.30 -21.39 1.05
N ARG A 293 -3.56 -21.22 -0.06
CA ARG A 293 -2.34 -20.41 -0.12
C ARG A 293 -2.15 -19.79 -1.49
N THR A 294 -1.59 -18.59 -1.50
CA THR A 294 -1.09 -17.95 -2.73
C THR A 294 0.37 -17.56 -2.56
N ARG A 295 1.16 -17.75 -3.61
CA ARG A 295 2.58 -17.38 -3.64
C ARG A 295 2.83 -16.38 -4.74
N PHE A 296 3.62 -15.35 -4.46
CA PHE A 296 4.00 -14.34 -5.43
C PHE A 296 4.69 -14.94 -6.64
N ALA A 297 5.45 -16.02 -6.46
CA ALA A 297 6.09 -16.76 -7.55
C ALA A 297 5.08 -17.23 -8.61
N ASP A 298 3.87 -17.61 -8.20
CA ASP A 298 2.82 -18.16 -9.06
C ASP A 298 1.92 -17.05 -9.66
N PHE A 299 2.14 -15.78 -9.32
CA PHE A 299 1.32 -14.69 -9.84
C PHE A 299 1.53 -14.52 -11.35
N PRO A 300 0.45 -14.20 -12.10
CA PRO A 300 0.57 -13.81 -13.51
C PRO A 300 1.57 -12.66 -13.68
N LEU A 301 2.34 -12.69 -14.77
CA LEU A 301 3.35 -11.66 -15.04
C LEU A 301 2.76 -10.25 -15.00
N MET A 302 1.56 -10.06 -15.55
CA MET A 302 0.89 -8.75 -15.55
C MET A 302 0.55 -8.28 -14.13
N ALA A 303 0.12 -9.16 -13.23
CA ALA A 303 -0.10 -8.82 -11.83
C ALA A 303 1.21 -8.40 -11.14
N LYS A 304 2.33 -9.07 -11.43
CA LYS A 304 3.66 -8.69 -10.95
C LYS A 304 4.09 -7.31 -11.47
N LEU A 305 3.93 -7.07 -12.77
CA LEU A 305 4.29 -5.80 -13.42
C LEU A 305 3.46 -4.63 -12.89
N THR A 306 2.14 -4.80 -12.75
CA THR A 306 1.29 -3.77 -12.13
C THR A 306 1.74 -3.48 -10.71
N ARG A 307 2.00 -4.52 -9.90
CA ARG A 307 2.47 -4.35 -8.52
C ARG A 307 3.80 -3.62 -8.45
N TRP A 308 4.81 -4.09 -9.17
CA TRP A 308 6.13 -3.43 -9.20
C TRP A 308 6.06 -2.01 -9.75
N GLY A 309 5.23 -1.76 -10.77
CA GLY A 309 5.03 -0.41 -11.31
C GLY A 309 4.48 0.55 -10.26
N VAL A 310 3.49 0.11 -9.48
CA VAL A 310 2.92 0.89 -8.38
C VAL A 310 3.91 1.07 -7.23
N ASP A 311 4.56 -0.02 -6.81
CA ASP A 311 5.55 0.03 -5.73
C ASP A 311 6.72 0.93 -6.11
N PHE A 312 7.08 0.96 -7.40
CA PHE A 312 8.03 1.90 -7.96
C PHE A 312 7.48 3.32 -7.89
N HIS A 313 6.28 3.59 -8.42
CA HIS A 313 5.62 4.91 -8.42
C HIS A 313 5.57 5.53 -7.02
N MET A 314 5.23 4.74 -6.01
CA MET A 314 5.12 5.20 -4.62
C MET A 314 6.47 5.37 -3.92
N GLY A 315 7.58 4.97 -4.53
CA GLY A 315 8.91 5.08 -3.93
C GLY A 315 9.27 3.93 -2.98
N VAL A 316 8.56 2.80 -3.00
CA VAL A 316 8.75 1.71 -2.02
C VAL A 316 9.63 0.58 -2.56
N LEU A 317 9.52 0.26 -3.85
CA LEU A 317 10.11 -0.96 -4.43
C LEU A 317 11.61 -1.14 -4.13
N PHE A 318 12.45 -0.13 -4.35
CA PHE A 318 13.89 -0.20 -4.04
C PHE A 318 14.30 0.66 -2.83
N GLY A 319 13.36 0.95 -1.93
CA GLY A 319 13.60 1.77 -0.74
C GLY A 319 14.21 3.13 -1.09
N LEU A 320 15.25 3.53 -0.35
CA LEU A 320 15.89 4.85 -0.48
C LEU A 320 16.38 5.16 -1.90
N ALA A 321 16.91 4.16 -2.62
CA ALA A 321 17.39 4.35 -3.98
C ALA A 321 16.26 4.77 -4.94
N ASN A 322 15.09 4.12 -4.81
CA ASN A 322 13.90 4.51 -5.56
C ASN A 322 13.49 5.94 -5.21
N GLN A 323 13.47 6.28 -3.92
CA GLN A 323 13.02 7.59 -3.48
C GLN A 323 13.90 8.73 -3.99
N LEU A 324 15.23 8.58 -3.92
CA LEU A 324 16.16 9.59 -4.42
C LEU A 324 16.00 9.78 -5.94
N LEU A 325 15.79 8.68 -6.68
CA LEU A 325 15.53 8.73 -8.11
C LEU A 325 14.25 9.53 -8.42
N LEU A 326 13.16 9.27 -7.70
CA LEU A 326 11.90 9.98 -7.90
C LEU A 326 11.96 11.45 -7.46
N VAL A 327 12.70 11.78 -6.40
CA VAL A 327 12.96 13.17 -5.99
C VAL A 327 13.73 13.89 -7.10
N GLY A 328 14.79 13.28 -7.62
CA GLY A 328 15.55 13.81 -8.75
C GLY A 328 14.68 14.00 -10.00
N PHE A 329 13.83 13.02 -10.31
CA PHE A 329 12.85 13.10 -11.40
C PHE A 329 11.89 14.29 -11.22
N GLY A 330 11.32 14.45 -10.02
CA GLY A 330 10.44 15.58 -9.69
C GLY A 330 11.13 16.93 -9.81
N CYS A 331 12.35 17.06 -9.29
CA CYS A 331 13.15 18.29 -9.43
C CYS A 331 13.45 18.61 -10.90
N ALA A 332 13.87 17.61 -11.68
CA ALA A 332 14.13 17.79 -13.11
C ALA A 332 12.87 18.19 -13.88
N LEU A 333 11.71 17.66 -13.50
CA LEU A 333 10.42 18.05 -14.07
C LEU A 333 10.10 19.52 -13.74
N CYS A 334 10.27 19.96 -12.49
CA CYS A 334 10.08 21.37 -12.10
C CYS A 334 11.01 22.32 -12.88
N VAL A 335 12.27 21.95 -13.06
CA VAL A 335 13.22 22.72 -13.88
C VAL A 335 12.77 22.78 -15.33
N THR A 336 12.31 21.64 -15.89
CA THR A 336 11.82 21.57 -17.27
C THR A 336 10.62 22.50 -17.48
N ILE A 337 9.70 22.56 -16.52
CA ILE A 337 8.54 23.47 -16.54
C ILE A 337 8.97 24.93 -16.42
N GLY A 338 9.89 25.28 -15.52
CA GLY A 338 10.32 26.67 -15.34
C GLY A 338 11.19 27.21 -16.49
N VAL A 339 11.77 26.32 -17.28
CA VAL A 339 12.67 26.66 -18.39
C VAL A 339 11.99 26.57 -19.77
N GLY A 340 10.87 25.83 -19.87
CA GLY A 340 10.06 25.68 -21.08
C GLY A 340 9.14 26.86 -21.31
#